data_AF-A0A8D4C500-F1
#
_entry.id   AF-A0A8D4C500-F1
#
_cell.length_a   1.000
_cell.length_b   1.000
_cell.length_c   1.000
_cell.angle_alpha   90.00
_cell.angle_beta   90.00
_cell.angle_gamma   90.00
#
_symmetry.space_group_name_H-M   'P 1'
#
loop_
_entity.id
_entity.type
_entity.pdbx_description
1 polymer ?
#
loop_
_entity_poly.entity_id
_entity_poly.type
_entity_poly.pdbx_seq_one_letter_code
_entity_poly.pdbx_strand_id
1 'polypeptide(L)'
;MTAAQQALSALADWIKASSQNYQTRLATVERGPFAVLVPLALDQAPAPTFDPEALPLWIPEAQAPADLPAIDTSAPASQDRKAQRLGHVVWMVQEGRFPGIQLIDLTDPSETLQAALDRQAPGLDLDQTAAVFLPRW
;
A
#
# COMPACT_ATOMS: atom_id res chain seq x y z
N MET A 1 -2.87 -20.18 0.79
CA MET A 1 -2.39 -18.85 1.20
C MET A 1 -0.88 -18.90 1.22
N THR A 2 -0.21 -18.09 0.40
CA THR A 2 1.25 -18.02 0.32
C THR A 2 1.83 -17.15 1.45
N ALA A 3 3.15 -17.17 1.65
CA ALA A 3 3.78 -16.32 2.66
C ALA A 3 3.64 -14.82 2.31
N ALA A 4 3.72 -14.49 1.01
CA ALA A 4 3.44 -13.15 0.50
C ALA A 4 2.01 -12.68 0.83
N GLN A 5 1.00 -13.53 0.61
CA GLN A 5 -0.39 -13.21 0.96
C GLN A 5 -0.57 -12.99 2.46
N GLN A 6 0.10 -13.80 3.30
CA GLN A 6 0.05 -13.61 4.75
C GLN A 6 0.69 -12.27 5.19
N ALA A 7 1.82 -11.89 4.60
CA ALA A 7 2.47 -10.61 4.86
C ALA A 7 1.59 -9.42 4.44
N LEU A 8 0.94 -9.49 3.28
CA LEU A 8 0.01 -8.45 2.81
C LEU A 8 -1.24 -8.36 3.67
N SER A 9 -1.80 -9.48 4.14
CA SER A 9 -2.94 -9.45 5.08
C SER A 9 -2.58 -8.71 6.36
N ALA A 10 -1.39 -8.94 6.92
CA ALA A 10 -0.93 -8.24 8.12
C ALA A 10 -0.78 -6.71 7.89
N LEU A 11 -0.24 -6.31 6.73
CA LEU A 11 -0.18 -4.90 6.34
C LEU A 11 -1.58 -4.31 6.14
N ALA A 12 -2.48 -5.04 5.46
CA ALA A 12 -3.85 -4.63 5.20
C ALA A 12 -4.62 -4.39 6.50
N ASP A 13 -4.49 -5.30 7.47
CA ASP A 13 -5.12 -5.18 8.79
C ASP A 13 -4.63 -3.94 9.54
N TRP A 14 -3.34 -3.65 9.48
CA TRP A 14 -2.78 -2.45 10.09
C TRP A 14 -3.23 -1.17 9.39
N ILE A 15 -3.28 -1.15 8.05
CA ILE A 15 -3.81 -0.01 7.28
C ILE A 15 -5.28 0.22 7.63
N LYS A 16 -6.07 -0.85 7.71
CA LYS A 16 -7.49 -0.80 8.08
C LYS A 16 -7.65 -0.20 9.47
N ALA A 17 -6.91 -0.68 10.46
CA ALA A 17 -6.93 -0.12 11.81
C ALA A 17 -6.51 1.36 11.83
N SER A 18 -5.49 1.73 11.03
CA SER A 18 -5.00 3.11 10.91
C SER A 18 -5.98 4.05 10.20
N SER A 19 -6.98 3.51 9.50
CA SER A 19 -8.02 4.26 8.78
C SER A 19 -9.32 4.43 9.58
N GLN A 20 -9.43 3.81 10.76
CA GLN A 20 -10.66 3.87 11.56
C GLN A 20 -10.85 5.24 12.21
N ASN A 21 -12.09 5.73 12.15
CA ASN A 21 -12.54 6.85 12.95
C ASN A 21 -12.34 6.54 14.45
N TYR A 22 -12.06 7.56 15.24
CA TYR A 22 -11.84 7.39 16.67
C TYR A 22 -12.60 8.41 17.50
N GLN A 23 -12.92 8.02 18.73
CA GLN A 23 -13.63 8.87 19.67
C GLN A 23 -12.65 9.70 20.50
N THR A 24 -12.83 11.01 20.52
CA THR A 24 -12.21 11.89 21.52
C THR A 24 -13.23 12.23 22.61
N ARG A 25 -12.79 12.94 23.65
CA ARG A 25 -13.70 13.45 24.69
C ARG A 25 -14.74 14.46 24.16
N LEU A 26 -14.52 15.04 22.98
CA LEU A 26 -15.33 16.15 22.45
C LEU A 26 -16.15 15.75 21.22
N ALA A 27 -15.63 14.87 20.37
CA ALA A 27 -16.29 14.43 19.14
C ALA A 27 -15.69 13.13 18.58
N THR A 28 -16.41 12.53 17.64
CA THR A 28 -15.85 11.54 16.73
C THR A 28 -14.97 12.25 15.70
N VAL A 29 -13.76 11.75 15.47
CA VAL A 29 -12.86 12.25 14.44
C VAL A 29 -12.92 11.31 13.24
N GLU A 30 -13.33 11.85 12.09
CA GLU A 30 -13.28 11.16 10.81
C GLU A 30 -11.85 11.17 10.28
N ARG A 31 -11.26 9.99 10.06
CA ARG A 31 -9.88 9.88 9.58
C ARG A 31 -9.82 9.75 8.06
N GLY A 32 -10.64 8.86 7.49
CA GLY A 32 -10.50 8.44 6.09
C GLY A 32 -9.30 7.50 5.87
N PRO A 33 -9.07 7.07 4.61
CA PRO A 33 -8.07 6.05 4.28
C PRO A 33 -6.64 6.50 4.62
N PHE A 34 -5.98 5.77 5.53
CA PHE A 34 -4.56 5.99 5.81
C PHE A 34 -3.71 5.67 4.58
N ALA A 35 -3.98 4.54 3.94
CA ALA A 35 -3.43 4.13 2.65
C ALA A 35 -4.44 3.19 2.01
N VAL A 36 -4.32 2.94 0.71
CA VAL A 36 -5.22 2.06 -0.03
C VAL A 36 -4.37 1.04 -0.77
N LEU A 37 -4.54 -0.24 -0.45
CA LEU A 37 -3.92 -1.32 -1.21
C LEU A 37 -4.68 -1.50 -2.51
N VAL A 38 -3.96 -1.46 -3.63
CA VAL A 38 -4.53 -1.51 -4.98
C VAL A 38 -3.99 -2.75 -5.69
N PRO A 39 -4.77 -3.84 -5.78
CA PRO A 39 -4.43 -4.99 -6.62
C PRO A 39 -4.30 -4.55 -8.09
N LEU A 40 -3.20 -4.93 -8.73
CA LEU A 40 -2.94 -4.62 -10.13
C LEU A 40 -2.11 -5.73 -10.77
N ALA A 41 -2.37 -6.02 -12.05
CA ALA A 41 -1.56 -6.96 -12.81
C ALA A 41 -0.14 -6.39 -13.03
N LEU A 42 0.87 -7.26 -13.03
CA LEU A 42 2.28 -6.81 -13.09
C LEU A 42 2.62 -6.09 -14.40
N ASP A 43 1.99 -6.47 -15.49
CA ASP A 43 2.18 -5.89 -16.82
C ASP A 43 1.42 -4.56 -17.02
N GLN A 44 0.75 -4.06 -15.98
CA GLN A 44 0.01 -2.80 -16.03
C GLN A 44 0.72 -1.68 -15.27
N ALA A 45 0.50 -0.46 -15.75
CA ALA A 45 0.91 0.77 -15.06
C ALA A 45 -0.13 1.18 -14.00
N PRO A 46 0.28 1.94 -12.97
CA PRO A 46 -0.59 2.44 -11.92
C PRO A 46 -1.92 3.03 -12.39
N ALA A 47 -3.02 2.41 -11.95
CA ALA A 47 -4.39 2.90 -12.14
C ALA A 47 -5.25 2.47 -10.92
N PRO A 48 -6.42 3.10 -10.67
CA PRO A 48 -6.95 4.33 -11.29
C PRO A 48 -6.22 5.60 -10.82
N THR A 49 -6.65 6.78 -11.27
CA THR A 49 -6.18 8.08 -10.76
C THR A 49 -6.73 8.35 -9.36
N PHE A 50 -5.86 8.80 -8.46
CA PHE A 50 -6.19 9.16 -7.08
C PHE A 50 -6.15 10.67 -6.87
N ASP A 51 -6.82 11.14 -5.82
CA ASP A 51 -6.55 12.46 -5.28
C ASP A 51 -5.05 12.62 -4.94
N PRO A 52 -4.42 13.79 -5.16
CA PRO A 52 -3.00 14.01 -4.90
C PRO A 52 -2.56 13.74 -3.45
N GLU A 53 -3.46 13.88 -2.47
CA GLU A 53 -3.20 13.56 -1.07
C GLU A 53 -3.66 12.13 -0.71
N ALA A 54 -4.23 11.35 -1.61
CA ALA A 54 -4.44 9.93 -1.34
C ALA A 54 -3.11 9.17 -1.35
N LEU A 55 -3.07 8.00 -0.70
CA LEU A 55 -1.88 7.15 -0.66
C LEU A 55 -2.21 5.75 -1.21
N PRO A 56 -2.25 5.58 -2.54
CA PRO A 56 -2.32 4.25 -3.15
C PRO A 56 -0.99 3.52 -2.96
N LEU A 57 -1.07 2.25 -2.61
CA LEU A 57 0.04 1.31 -2.56
C LEU A 57 -0.34 0.13 -3.48
N TRP A 58 0.35 -0.04 -4.60
CA TRP A 58 0.00 -1.12 -5.52
C TRP A 58 0.61 -2.44 -5.08
N ILE A 59 -0.12 -3.52 -5.31
CA ILE A 59 0.32 -4.89 -5.01
C ILE A 59 -0.01 -5.79 -6.22
N PRO A 60 0.79 -6.82 -6.50
CA PRO A 60 0.44 -7.79 -7.54
C PRO A 60 -0.92 -8.44 -7.23
N GLU A 61 -1.81 -8.47 -8.21
CA GLU A 61 -3.17 -9.04 -8.03
C GLU A 61 -3.15 -10.47 -7.51
N ALA A 62 -2.20 -11.30 -7.96
CA ALA A 62 -2.02 -12.67 -7.48
C ALA A 62 -1.68 -12.77 -5.97
N GLN A 63 -1.10 -11.72 -5.39
CA GLN A 63 -0.77 -11.65 -3.97
C GLN A 63 -1.88 -10.99 -3.12
N ALA A 64 -2.91 -10.42 -3.75
CA ALA A 64 -3.94 -9.66 -3.05
C ALA A 64 -4.70 -10.52 -2.02
N PRO A 65 -4.86 -10.05 -0.77
CA PRO A 65 -5.77 -10.66 0.18
C PRO A 65 -7.21 -10.68 -0.34
N ALA A 66 -7.97 -11.72 0.00
CA ALA A 66 -9.34 -11.89 -0.50
C ALA A 66 -10.31 -10.80 0.00
N ASP A 67 -10.07 -10.26 1.20
CA ASP A 67 -11.00 -9.37 1.90
C ASP A 67 -10.55 -7.89 1.90
N LEU A 68 -9.89 -7.44 0.83
CA LEU A 68 -9.52 -6.04 0.70
C LEU A 68 -10.78 -5.14 0.63
N PRO A 69 -10.76 -3.97 1.28
CA PRO A 69 -11.85 -3.00 1.13
C PRO A 69 -11.92 -2.46 -0.30
N ALA A 70 -13.06 -1.89 -0.66
CA ALA A 70 -13.20 -1.17 -1.93
C ALA A 70 -12.15 -0.06 -2.05
N ILE A 71 -11.65 0.15 -3.27
CA ILE A 71 -10.65 1.17 -3.57
C ILE A 71 -11.29 2.56 -3.39
N ASP A 72 -10.83 3.29 -2.37
CA ASP A 72 -11.20 4.68 -2.12
C ASP A 72 -10.12 5.60 -2.73
N THR A 73 -10.48 6.40 -3.72
CA THR A 73 -9.54 7.30 -4.41
C THR A 73 -9.43 8.68 -3.77
N SER A 74 -10.17 8.95 -2.70
CA SER A 74 -10.24 10.27 -2.06
C SER A 74 -9.07 10.54 -1.11
N ALA A 75 -8.83 11.83 -0.83
CA ALA A 75 -7.96 12.23 0.26
C ALA A 75 -8.56 11.84 1.62
N PRO A 76 -7.75 11.46 2.61
CA PRO A 76 -8.25 11.27 3.96
C PRO A 76 -8.76 12.59 4.57
N ALA A 77 -9.80 12.48 5.41
CA ALA A 77 -10.43 13.61 6.05
C ALA A 77 -9.54 14.31 7.11
N SER A 78 -8.86 13.54 7.97
CA SER A 78 -8.09 14.07 9.10
C SER A 78 -6.80 13.28 9.36
N GLN A 79 -6.04 12.99 8.31
CA GLN A 79 -4.75 12.32 8.41
C GLN A 79 -3.61 13.27 8.03
N ASP A 80 -2.39 12.86 8.35
CA ASP A 80 -1.15 13.50 7.91
C ASP A 80 -1.03 13.54 6.37
N ARG A 81 -0.10 14.37 5.88
CA ARG A 81 0.18 14.51 4.45
C ARG A 81 0.59 13.18 3.83
N LYS A 82 0.31 12.97 2.53
CA LYS A 82 0.71 11.76 1.77
C LYS A 82 2.17 11.36 2.07
N ALA A 83 3.10 12.31 2.00
CA ALA A 83 4.52 12.06 2.22
C ALA A 83 4.86 11.54 3.63
N GLN A 84 4.19 12.07 4.66
CA GLN A 84 4.40 11.64 6.05
C GLN A 84 3.87 10.22 6.28
N ARG A 85 2.68 9.92 5.75
CA ARG A 85 2.10 8.57 5.80
C ARG A 85 2.94 7.55 5.04
N LEU A 86 3.41 7.91 3.84
CA LEU A 86 4.33 7.07 3.08
C LEU A 86 5.63 6.80 3.87
N GLY A 87 6.22 7.84 4.46
CA GLY A 87 7.39 7.70 5.32
C GLY A 87 7.15 6.77 6.51
N HIS A 88 5.96 6.82 7.11
CA HIS A 88 5.57 5.91 8.19
C HIS A 88 5.49 4.45 7.72
N VAL A 89 4.90 4.18 6.55
CA VAL A 89 4.86 2.82 5.96
C VAL A 89 6.28 2.30 5.74
N VAL A 90 7.15 3.11 5.12
CA VAL A 90 8.56 2.74 4.88
C VAL A 90 9.27 2.42 6.19
N TRP A 91 9.13 3.28 7.19
CA TRP A 91 9.74 3.08 8.51
C TRP A 91 9.27 1.78 9.17
N MET A 92 7.97 1.50 9.17
CA MET A 92 7.42 0.28 9.79
C MET A 92 7.94 -1.01 9.14
N VAL A 93 8.07 -1.03 7.81
CA VAL A 93 8.61 -2.19 7.09
C VAL A 93 10.11 -2.34 7.37
N GLN A 94 10.88 -1.25 7.37
CA GLN A 94 12.32 -1.27 7.65
C GLN A 94 12.66 -1.69 9.09
N GLU A 95 11.82 -1.33 10.06
CA GLU A 95 11.92 -1.82 11.46
C GLU A 95 11.49 -3.29 11.62
N GLY A 96 11.12 -3.97 10.53
CA GLY A 96 10.76 -5.39 10.55
C GLY A 96 9.38 -5.67 11.13
N ARG A 97 8.51 -4.67 11.26
CA ARG A 97 7.13 -4.87 11.76
C ARG A 97 6.25 -5.64 10.76
N PHE A 98 6.60 -5.58 9.49
CA PHE A 98 5.98 -6.36 8.42
C PHE A 98 7.05 -7.19 7.69
N PRO A 99 7.51 -8.30 8.30
CA PRO A 99 8.50 -9.16 7.66
C PRO A 99 7.92 -9.79 6.39
N GLY A 100 8.77 -10.04 5.40
CA GLY A 100 8.35 -10.62 4.12
C GLY A 100 7.68 -9.62 3.16
N ILE A 101 7.78 -8.32 3.42
CA ILE A 101 7.40 -7.26 2.48
C ILE A 101 8.65 -6.63 1.86
N GLN A 102 8.70 -6.61 0.54
CA GLN A 102 9.64 -5.84 -0.26
C GLN A 102 8.94 -4.57 -0.76
N LEU A 103 9.51 -3.42 -0.42
CA LEU A 103 9.07 -2.12 -0.93
C LEU A 103 9.75 -1.83 -2.27
N ILE A 104 8.98 -1.37 -3.25
CA ILE A 104 9.46 -1.07 -4.61
C ILE A 104 9.00 0.33 -4.99
N ASP A 105 9.93 1.19 -5.39
CA ASP A 105 9.59 2.58 -5.69
C ASP A 105 9.12 2.74 -7.15
N LEU A 106 7.93 3.31 -7.33
CA LEU A 106 7.42 3.75 -8.62
C LEU A 106 7.72 5.24 -8.79
N THR A 107 8.73 5.54 -9.60
CA THR A 107 9.16 6.91 -9.89
C THR A 107 8.47 7.51 -11.10
N ASP A 108 7.89 6.67 -11.97
CA ASP A 108 7.16 7.08 -13.16
C ASP A 108 5.76 6.43 -13.12
N PRO A 109 4.66 7.21 -13.14
CA PRO A 109 3.30 6.67 -13.12
C PRO A 109 2.92 5.91 -14.41
N SER A 110 3.74 5.98 -15.46
CA SER A 110 3.57 5.21 -16.70
C SER A 110 4.38 3.92 -16.75
N GLU A 111 5.27 3.69 -15.77
CA GLU A 111 6.04 2.43 -15.64
C GLU A 111 5.11 1.30 -15.18
N THR A 112 5.25 0.10 -15.76
CA THR A 112 4.53 -1.08 -15.28
C THR A 112 5.11 -1.58 -13.97
N LEU A 113 4.31 -2.27 -13.15
CA LEU A 113 4.84 -2.85 -11.91
C LEU A 113 5.99 -3.84 -12.18
N GLN A 114 5.91 -4.61 -13.28
CA GLN A 114 6.95 -5.55 -13.70
C GLN A 114 8.27 -4.83 -13.99
N ALA A 115 8.23 -3.70 -14.71
CA ALA A 115 9.44 -2.96 -15.03
C ALA A 115 10.13 -2.42 -13.76
N ALA A 116 9.34 -1.91 -12.80
CA ALA A 116 9.86 -1.46 -11.52
C ALA A 116 10.43 -2.62 -10.68
N LEU A 117 9.77 -3.79 -10.72
CA LEU A 117 10.20 -5.01 -10.04
C LEU A 117 11.53 -5.53 -10.61
N ASP A 118 11.63 -5.67 -11.93
CA ASP A 118 12.84 -6.15 -12.61
C ASP A 118 14.05 -5.24 -12.35
N ARG A 119 13.80 -3.93 -12.21
CA ARG A 119 14.83 -2.92 -11.92
C ARG A 119 15.34 -2.98 -10.48
N GLN A 120 14.47 -3.24 -9.50
CA GLN A 120 14.79 -3.06 -8.07
C GLN A 120 14.92 -4.35 -7.28
N ALA A 121 14.19 -5.39 -7.66
CA ALA A 121 14.20 -6.70 -7.01
C ALA A 121 14.16 -7.82 -8.06
N PRO A 122 15.17 -7.91 -8.95
CA PRO A 122 15.21 -8.93 -9.99
C PRO A 122 15.21 -10.34 -9.36
N GLY A 123 14.32 -11.20 -9.84
CA GLY A 123 14.20 -12.58 -9.36
C GLY A 123 13.52 -12.73 -7.99
N LEU A 124 12.80 -11.72 -7.51
CA LEU A 124 11.99 -11.81 -6.30
C LEU A 124 10.98 -12.96 -6.42
N ASP A 125 11.01 -13.87 -5.45
CA ASP A 125 10.00 -14.93 -5.33
C ASP A 125 8.71 -14.32 -4.77
N LEU A 126 7.71 -14.13 -5.64
CA LEU A 126 6.42 -13.55 -5.32
C LEU A 126 5.49 -14.50 -4.54
N ASP A 127 5.82 -15.79 -4.39
CA ASP A 127 5.09 -16.66 -3.47
C ASP A 127 5.61 -16.50 -2.03
N GLN A 128 6.90 -16.19 -1.88
CA GLN A 128 7.54 -16.04 -0.56
C GLN A 128 7.55 -14.59 -0.05
N THR A 129 7.68 -13.61 -0.93
CA THR A 129 7.84 -12.19 -0.57
C THR A 129 6.77 -11.33 -1.22
N ALA A 130 6.05 -10.56 -0.40
CA ALA A 130 5.08 -9.59 -0.86
C ALA A 130 5.76 -8.40 -1.50
N ALA A 131 5.37 -8.04 -2.73
CA ALA A 131 5.82 -6.82 -3.38
C ALA A 131 4.79 -5.70 -3.14
N VAL A 132 5.24 -4.57 -2.58
CA VAL A 132 4.41 -3.39 -2.37
C VAL A 132 5.06 -2.20 -3.08
N PHE A 133 4.34 -1.64 -4.04
CA PHE A 133 4.81 -0.59 -4.91
C PHE A 133 4.36 0.78 -4.40
N LEU A 134 5.31 1.71 -4.29
CA LEU A 134 5.17 3.00 -3.62
C LEU A 134 5.19 4.15 -4.62
N PRO A 135 4.19 5.05 -4.64
CA PRO A 135 4.23 6.24 -5.49
C PRO A 135 5.29 7.24 -4.99
N ARG A 136 6.24 7.62 -5.84
CA ARG A 136 7.30 8.61 -5.52
C ARG A 136 7.16 9.96 -6.23
N TRP A 137 6.04 10.18 -6.93
CA TRP A 137 5.66 11.48 -7.50
C TRP A 137 4.80 12.31 -6.55
#